data_AF-L7ZXN3-F1
#
_entry.id   AF-L7ZXN3-F1
#
_cell.length_a   1.000
_cell.length_b   1.000
_cell.length_c   1.000
_cell.angle_alpha   90.00
_cell.angle_beta   90.00
_cell.angle_gamma   90.00
#
_symmetry.space_group_name_H-M   'P 1'
#
loop_
_entity.id
_entity.type
_entity.pdbx_description
1 polymer ?
#
loop_
_entity_poly.entity_id
_entity_poly.type
_entity_poly.pdbx_seq_one_letter_code
_entity_poly.pdbx_strand_id
1 'polypeptide(L)' 'MGAIEHEGYIFEIEYSVLLQKGALHVYRDGELIEEIEFAFCGEKPDEQQIEALVSEYVEQKTSGRC' A
#
# COMPACT_ATOMS: atom_id res chain seq x y z
N MET A 1 -8.92 5.91 -12.36
CA MET A 1 -8.24 4.97 -11.47
C MET A 1 -8.04 5.73 -10.17
N GLY A 2 -8.63 5.25 -9.08
CA GLY A 2 -8.87 6.06 -7.87
C GLY A 2 -7.66 6.04 -6.95
N ALA A 3 -7.11 7.22 -6.66
CA ALA A 3 -6.20 7.41 -5.55
C ALA A 3 -7.03 7.41 -4.25
N ILE A 4 -6.59 6.65 -3.26
CA ILE A 4 -7.13 6.74 -1.89
C ILE A 4 -6.32 7.82 -1.20
N GLU A 5 -6.92 8.99 -1.02
CA GLU A 5 -6.31 10.12 -0.31
C GLU A 5 -6.76 10.07 1.16
N HIS A 6 -5.83 9.82 2.08
CA HIS A 6 -6.10 9.78 3.51
C HIS A 6 -5.08 10.67 4.22
N GLU A 7 -5.54 11.77 4.83
CA GLU A 7 -4.68 12.70 5.59
C GLU A 7 -3.41 13.19 4.84
N GLY A 8 -3.46 13.29 3.51
CA GLY A 8 -2.32 13.72 2.67
C GLY A 8 -1.40 12.58 2.21
N TYR A 9 -1.71 11.33 2.57
CA TYR A 9 -1.07 10.14 2.02
C TYR A 9 -1.83 9.64 0.80
N ILE A 10 -1.10 9.32 -0.25
CA ILE A 10 -1.58 8.72 -1.50
C ILE A 10 -1.01 7.31 -1.58
N PHE A 11 -1.88 6.32 -1.68
CA PHE A 11 -1.50 4.92 -1.80
C PHE A 11 -1.67 4.46 -3.25
N GLU A 12 -0.57 4.07 -3.88
CA GLU A 12 -0.58 3.41 -5.20
C GLU A 12 -0.13 1.97 -5.06
N ILE A 13 -0.81 1.06 -5.75
CA ILE A 13 -0.47 -0.37 -5.72
C ILE A 13 0.04 -0.75 -7.10
N GLU A 14 1.28 -1.18 -7.16
CA GLU A 14 1.86 -1.79 -8.34
C GLU A 14 1.99 -3.29 -8.11
N TYR A 15 1.66 -4.10 -9.11
CA TYR A 15 1.87 -5.54 -9.00
C TYR A 15 2.21 -6.18 -10.33
N SER A 16 3.04 -7.22 -10.26
CA SER A 16 3.49 -8.01 -11.38
C SER A 16 2.99 -9.43 -11.24
N VAL A 17 2.03 -9.80 -12.09
CA VAL A 17 1.48 -11.16 -12.18
C VAL A 17 2.56 -12.17 -12.59
N LEU A 18 3.51 -11.77 -13.44
CA LEU A 18 4.62 -12.65 -13.85
C LEU A 18 5.53 -12.99 -12.68
N LEU A 19 5.78 -12.02 -11.80
CA LEU A 19 6.66 -12.18 -10.64
C LEU A 19 5.90 -12.61 -9.38
N GLN A 20 4.56 -12.60 -9.41
CA GLN A 20 3.71 -12.89 -8.24
C GLN A 20 4.07 -11.98 -7.04
N LYS A 21 4.38 -10.72 -7.36
CA LYS A 21 4.87 -9.70 -6.42
C LYS A 21 4.16 -8.38 -6.62
N GLY A 22 3.71 -7.79 -5.53
CA GLY A 22 3.15 -6.44 -5.45
C GLY A 22 4.03 -5.53 -4.62
N ALA A 23 3.86 -4.23 -4.81
CA ALA A 23 4.44 -3.17 -4.02
C ALA A 23 3.35 -2.12 -3.76
N LEU A 24 3.21 -1.72 -2.50
CA LEU A 24 2.36 -0.61 -2.09
C LEU A 24 3.25 0.62 -1.93
N HIS A 25 3.10 1.58 -2.82
CA HIS A 25 3.82 2.85 -2.83
C HIS A 25 3.01 3.87 -2.05
N VAL A 26 3.58 4.39 -0.96
CA VAL A 26 2.99 5.44 -0.15
C VAL A 26 3.66 6.75 -0.50
N TYR A 27 2.91 7.63 -1.12
CA TYR A 27 3.32 9.00 -1.42
C TYR A 27 2.74 9.95 -0.38
N ARG A 28 3.48 11.01 -0.07
CA ARG A 28 3.02 12.12 0.76
C ARG A 28 3.59 13.41 0.20
N ASP A 29 2.75 14.42 0.01
CA ASP A 29 3.14 15.71 -0.58
C ASP A 29 3.87 15.58 -1.95
N GLY A 30 3.60 14.49 -2.69
CA GLY A 30 4.25 14.17 -3.97
C GLY A 30 5.59 13.45 -3.87
N GLU A 31 6.06 13.10 -2.67
CA GLU A 31 7.28 12.33 -2.44
C GLU A 31 6.94 10.90 -2.03
N LEU A 32 7.62 9.90 -2.60
CA LEU A 32 7.52 8.51 -2.15
C LEU A 32 8.20 8.41 -0.78
N ILE A 33 7.40 8.19 0.27
CA ILE A 33 7.90 8.11 1.64
C ILE A 33 8.13 6.66 2.08
N GLU A 34 7.37 5.72 1.53
CA GLU A 34 7.48 4.31 1.89
C GLU A 34 7.03 3.41 0.75
N GLU A 35 7.68 2.25 0.65
CA GLU A 35 7.36 1.19 -0.32
C GLU A 35 7.28 -0.12 0.45
N ILE A 36 6.14 -0.81 0.34
CA ILE A 36 5.90 -2.08 1.02
C ILE A 36 5.74 -3.16 -0.04
N GLU A 37 6.80 -3.93 -0.24
CA GLU A 37 6.78 -5.10 -1.12
C GLU A 37 6.03 -6.26 -0.46
N PHE A 38 5.14 -6.91 -1.20
CA PHE A 38 4.40 -8.08 -0.75
C PHE A 38 4.32 -9.14 -1.87
N ALA A 39 4.24 -10.40 -1.49
CA ALA A 39 3.96 -11.49 -2.44
C ALA A 39 2.46 -11.74 -2.51
N PHE A 40 1.96 -12.10 -3.69
CA PHE A 40 0.58 -12.54 -3.88
C PHE A 40 0.55 -13.73 -4.82
N CYS A 41 -0.52 -14.53 -4.77
CA CYS A 41 -0.71 -15.66 -5.66
C CYS A 41 -1.93 -15.47 -6.55
N GLY A 42 -1.80 -15.71 -7.85
CA GLY A 42 -2.89 -15.65 -8.82
C GLY A 42 -2.74 -14.52 -9.84
N GLU A 43 -3.87 -14.11 -10.42
CA GLU A 43 -3.91 -13.10 -11.49
C GLU A 43 -3.92 -11.66 -10.98
N LYS A 44 -4.27 -11.46 -9.70
CA LYS A 44 -4.24 -10.17 -9.02
C LYS A 44 -4.04 -10.38 -7.52
N PRO A 45 -3.46 -9.41 -6.81
CA PRO A 45 -3.43 -9.42 -5.36
C PRO A 45 -4.85 -9.35 -4.77
N ASP A 46 -5.05 -10.03 -3.64
CA ASP A 46 -6.31 -9.99 -2.91
C ASP A 46 -6.57 -8.57 -2.39
N GLU A 47 -7.75 -8.03 -2.70
CA GLU A 47 -8.17 -6.69 -2.26
C GLU A 47 -8.19 -6.60 -0.73
N GLN A 48 -8.58 -7.68 -0.05
CA GLN A 48 -8.52 -7.77 1.43
C GLN A 48 -7.09 -7.70 1.97
N GLN A 49 -6.12 -8.30 1.27
CA GLN A 49 -4.72 -8.25 1.68
C GLN A 49 -4.16 -6.82 1.54
N ILE A 50 -4.52 -6.14 0.45
CA ILE A 50 -4.16 -4.73 0.22
C ILE A 50 -4.78 -3.84 1.29
N GLU A 51 -6.08 -3.99 1.56
CA GLU A 51 -6.78 -3.19 2.57
C GLU A 51 -6.16 -3.39 3.95
N ALA A 52 -5.81 -4.63 4.30
CA ALA A 52 -5.10 -4.94 5.55
C ALA A 52 -3.72 -4.27 5.61
N LEU A 53 -2.94 -4.27 4.53
CA LEU A 53 -1.64 -3.59 4.47
C LEU A 53 -1.76 -2.09 4.65
N VAL A 54 -2.73 -1.45 3.98
CA VAL A 54 -3.00 -0.01 4.14
C VAL A 54 -3.45 0.29 5.56
N SER A 55 -4.38 -0.50 6.11
CA SER A 55 -4.88 -0.32 7.47
C SER A 55 -3.76 -0.48 8.51
N GLU A 56 -2.92 -1.51 8.37
CA GLU A 56 -1.79 -1.76 9.26
C GLU A 56 -0.76 -0.62 9.17
N TYR A 57 -0.49 -0.12 7.97
CA TYR A 57 0.39 1.03 7.78
C TYR A 57 -0.14 2.29 8.47
N VAL A 58 -1.42 2.62 8.26
CA VAL A 58 -2.07 3.78 8.90
C VAL A 58 -2.09 3.62 10.42
N GLU A 59 -2.40 2.43 10.93
CA GLU A 59 -2.40 2.13 12.36
C GLU A 59 -1.01 2.28 12.96
N GLN A 60 0.03 1.73 12.33
CA GLN A 60 1.42 1.87 12.78
C GLN A 60 1.86 3.35 12.85
N LYS A 61 1.54 4.15 11.82
CA LYS A 61 1.90 5.58 11.81
C LYS A 61 1.10 6.41 12.82
N THR A 62 -0.15 6.03 13.09
CA THR A 62 -1.02 6.73 14.05
C THR A 62 -0.73 6.33 15.49
N SER A 63 -0.41 5.05 15.72
CA SER A 63 -0.15 4.47 17.05
C SER A 63 1.27 4.73 17.56
N GLY A 64 2.16 5.29 16.73
CA GLY A 64 3.50 5.77 17.12
C GLY A 64 3.53 7.00 18.06
N ARG A 65 2.38 7.46 18.58
CA ARG A 65 2.32 8.41 19.71
C ARG A 65 2.08 7.63 21.01
N CYS A 66 3.15 7.14 21.62
CA CYS A 66 3.19 6.87 23.06
C CYS A 66 4.46 7.49 23.66
#